data_AF-A0A2P8H6P3-F1
#
_entry.id   AF-A0A2P8H6P3-F1
#
_cell.length_a   1.000
_cell.length_b   1.000
_cell.length_c   1.000
_cell.angle_alpha   90.00
_cell.angle_beta   90.00
_cell.angle_gamma   90.00
#
_symmetry.space_group_name_H-M   'P 1'
#
loop_
_entity.id
_entity.type
_entity.pdbx_description
1 polymer ?
#
loop_
_entity_poly.entity_id
_entity_poly.type
_entity_poly.pdbx_seq_one_letter_code
_entity_poly.pdbx_strand_id
1 'polypeptide(L)' 'MKLINWSYAKRYNIKAVFDEFPHVVVLFRQIGGYYFIFSMKGLTKEHIPTRKDYVRMEYLLNKDLGLLEAYIERKYKN' A
#
# COMPACT_ATOMS: atom_id res chain seq x y z
N MET A 1 -9.96 6.31 -5.22
CA MET A 1 -9.35 5.47 -4.16
C MET A 1 -9.11 6.20 -2.83
N LYS A 2 -9.59 5.60 -1.73
CA LYS A 2 -9.34 5.98 -0.33
C LYS A 2 -8.94 4.73 0.47
N LEU A 3 -8.13 4.89 1.51
CA LEU A 3 -7.81 3.81 2.47
C LEU A 3 -9.02 3.62 3.39
N ILE A 4 -9.63 2.44 3.37
CA ILE A 4 -10.83 2.14 4.18
C ILE A 4 -10.41 1.64 5.55
N ASN A 5 -9.52 0.66 5.56
CA ASN A 5 -9.00 0.10 6.79
C ASN A 5 -7.63 -0.51 6.54
N TRP A 6 -6.83 -0.56 7.58
CA TRP A 6 -5.56 -1.28 7.59
C TRP A 6 -5.36 -1.97 8.93
N SER A 7 -4.58 -3.04 8.92
CA SER A 7 -4.28 -3.81 10.13
C SER A 7 -2.88 -4.40 10.03
N TYR A 8 -2.20 -4.46 11.17
CA TYR A 8 -0.93 -5.16 11.25
C TYR A 8 -1.11 -6.66 11.01
N ALA A 9 -0.24 -7.22 10.18
CA ALA A 9 -0.11 -8.65 9.93
C ALA A 9 1.23 -9.16 10.50
N LYS A 10 1.42 -10.48 10.49
CA LYS A 10 2.67 -11.10 10.98
C LYS A 10 3.90 -10.58 10.21
N ARG A 11 5.02 -10.42 10.92
CA ARG A 11 6.37 -10.07 10.42
C ARG A 11 6.44 -8.72 9.68
N TYR A 12 6.06 -7.62 10.33
CA TYR A 12 6.21 -6.25 9.79
C TYR A 12 5.45 -6.00 8.49
N ASN A 13 4.38 -6.76 8.27
CA ASN A 13 3.49 -6.56 7.13
C ASN A 13 2.23 -5.84 7.58
N ILE A 14 1.64 -5.05 6.71
CA ILE A 14 0.33 -4.44 6.92
C ILE A 14 -0.61 -4.96 5.84
N LYS A 15 -1.83 -5.29 6.22
CA LYS A 15 -2.91 -5.54 5.28
C LYS A 15 -3.76 -4.29 5.22
N ALA A 16 -4.04 -3.80 4.03
CA ALA A 16 -4.90 -2.65 3.82
C ALA A 16 -5.94 -2.96 2.73
N VAL A 17 -7.11 -2.35 2.91
CA VAL A 17 -8.25 -2.45 2.00
C VAL A 17 -8.60 -1.05 1.54
N PHE A 18 -8.88 -0.92 0.25
CA PHE A 18 -9.17 0.35 -0.39
C PHE A 18 -10.61 0.36 -0.93
N ASP A 19 -11.22 1.53 -0.93
CA ASP A 19 -12.62 1.74 -1.35
C ASP A 19 -12.89 1.28 -2.78
N GLU A 20 -11.90 1.48 -3.65
CA GLU A 20 -11.97 1.11 -5.07
C GLU A 20 -11.78 -0.39 -5.30
N PHE A 21 -11.19 -1.08 -4.32
CA PHE A 21 -10.94 -2.52 -4.35
C PHE A 21 -11.33 -3.16 -3.01
N PRO A 22 -12.62 -3.14 -2.63
CA PRO A 22 -13.07 -3.59 -1.32
C PRO A 22 -12.88 -5.11 -1.12
N HIS A 23 -12.83 -5.86 -2.23
CA HIS A 23 -12.62 -7.30 -2.25
C HIS A 23 -11.12 -7.69 -2.28
N VAL A 24 -10.22 -6.72 -2.49
CA VAL A 24 -8.79 -6.97 -2.61
C VAL A 24 -8.10 -6.58 -1.31
N VAL A 25 -7.40 -7.54 -0.73
CA VAL A 25 -6.53 -7.30 0.42
C VAL A 25 -5.12 -7.04 -0.07
N VAL A 26 -4.66 -5.81 0.08
CA VAL A 26 -3.32 -5.39 -0.30
C VAL A 26 -2.38 -5.63 0.87
N LEU A 27 -1.35 -6.44 0.65
CA LEU A 27 -0.28 -6.72 1.60
C LEU A 27 0.88 -5.76 1.34
N PHE A 28 1.22 -5.02 2.37
CA PHE A 28 2.36 -4.12 2.43
C PHE A 28 3.46 -4.71 3.29
N ARG A 29 4.70 -4.45 2.91
CA ARG A 29 5.90 -4.83 3.65
C ARG A 29 6.71 -3.60 3.98
N GLN A 30 7.24 -3.52 5.20
CA GLN A 30 8.13 -2.45 5.59
C GLN A 30 9.52 -2.61 4.94
N ILE A 31 10.04 -1.53 4.38
CA ILE A 31 11.37 -1.44 3.79
C ILE A 31 11.99 -0.12 4.25
N GLY A 32 13.07 -0.17 5.03
CA GLY A 32 13.90 1.00 5.34
C GLY A 32 13.19 2.20 5.98
N GLY A 33 12.02 2.01 6.61
CA GLY A 33 11.25 3.08 7.27
C GLY A 33 9.93 3.46 6.60
N TYR A 34 9.56 2.82 5.49
CA TYR A 34 8.27 3.04 4.81
C TYR A 34 7.65 1.69 4.39
N TYR A 35 6.41 1.70 3.92
CA TYR A 35 5.70 0.50 3.46
C TYR A 35 5.55 0.46 1.94
N PHE A 36 5.82 -0.71 1.35
CA PHE A 36 5.68 -1.01 -0.07
C PHE A 36 4.65 -2.09 -0.31
N ILE A 37 3.96 -2.03 -1.45
CA ILE A 37 3.09 -3.12 -1.86
C ILE A 37 3.95 -4.34 -2.16
N PHE A 38 3.69 -5.41 -1.42
CA PHE A 38 4.37 -6.69 -1.56
C PHE A 38 3.56 -7.68 -2.38
N SER A 39 2.26 -7.77 -2.10
CA SER A 39 1.37 -8.68 -2.79
C SER A 39 -0.08 -8.21 -2.65
N MET A 40 -0.96 -8.71 -3.50
CA MET A 40 -2.40 -8.46 -3.44
C MET A 40 -3.12 -9.80 -3.49
N LYS A 41 -4.13 -9.96 -2.63
CA LYS A 41 -4.99 -11.15 -2.61
C LYS A 41 -6.41 -10.75 -3.01
N GLY A 42 -7.05 -11.56 -3.84
CA GLY A 42 -8.41 -11.32 -4.32
C GLY A 42 -8.49 -10.55 -5.65
N LEU A 43 -7.38 -10.42 -6.39
CA LEU A 43 -7.39 -9.84 -7.73
C LEU A 43 -8.19 -10.72 -8.69
N THR A 44 -9.14 -10.12 -9.41
CA THR A 44 -9.83 -10.73 -10.53
C THR A 44 -9.24 -10.19 -11.84
N LYS A 45 -9.33 -10.99 -12.92
CA LYS A 45 -8.78 -10.61 -14.24
C LYS A 45 -9.35 -9.30 -14.80
N GLU A 46 -10.52 -8.90 -14.33
CA GLU A 46 -11.26 -7.72 -14.77
C GLU A 46 -10.89 -6.46 -13.97
N HIS A 47 -10.36 -6.62 -12.76
CA HIS A 47 -10.04 -5.50 -11.85
C HIS A 47 -8.57 -5.56 -11.42
N ILE A 48 -7.69 -5.27 -12.36
CA ILE A 48 -6.24 -5.18 -12.13
C ILE A 48 -5.88 -3.71 -11.88
N PRO A 49 -5.35 -3.36 -10.69
CA PRO A 49 -4.92 -2.00 -10.41
C PRO A 49 -3.76 -1.60 -11.33
N THR A 50 -3.78 -0.35 -11.78
CA THR A 50 -2.73 0.19 -12.64
C THR A 50 -1.52 0.64 -11.83
N ARG A 51 -0.39 0.93 -12.49
CA ARG A 51 0.80 1.51 -11.85
C ARG A 51 0.48 2.78 -11.04
N LYS A 52 -0.46 3.62 -11.50
CA LYS A 52 -0.88 4.82 -10.78
C LYS A 52 -1.62 4.46 -9.49
N ASP A 53 -2.41 3.40 -9.51
CA ASP A 53 -3.14 2.89 -8.35
C ASP A 53 -2.19 2.35 -7.29
N TYR A 54 -1.18 1.57 -7.68
CA TYR A 54 -0.14 1.10 -6.77
C TYR A 54 0.55 2.27 -6.03
N VAL A 55 1.00 3.29 -6.78
CA VAL A 55 1.65 4.47 -6.18
C VAL A 55 0.70 5.21 -5.24
N ARG A 56 -0.58 5.32 -5.60
CA ARG A 56 -1.58 5.99 -4.77
C ARG A 56 -1.88 5.21 -3.48
N MET A 57 -1.97 3.89 -3.56
CA MET A 57 -2.15 3.00 -2.41
C MET A 57 -1.00 3.11 -1.41
N GLU A 58 0.24 3.07 -1.90
CA GLU A 58 1.45 3.26 -1.09
C GLU A 58 1.47 4.65 -0.43
N TYR A 59 1.17 5.70 -1.21
CA TYR A 59 1.12 7.06 -0.70
C TYR A 59 0.09 7.19 0.43
N LEU A 60 -1.13 6.66 0.24
CA LEU A 60 -2.21 6.73 1.23
C LEU A 60 -1.83 6.03 2.54
N LEU A 61 -1.26 4.81 2.45
CA LEU A 61 -0.86 4.07 3.65
C LEU A 61 0.29 4.77 4.39
N ASN A 62 1.35 5.18 3.68
CA ASN A 62 2.48 5.85 4.31
C ASN A 62 2.09 7.21 4.89
N LYS A 63 1.13 7.91 4.28
CA LYS A 63 0.57 9.15 4.83
C LYS A 63 -0.16 8.90 6.16
N ASP A 64 -1.00 7.87 6.23
CA ASP A 64 -1.76 7.53 7.44
C ASP A 64 -0.84 7.11 8.60
N LEU A 65 0.24 6.39 8.29
CA LEU A 65 1.24 5.95 9.26
C LEU A 65 2.28 7.01 9.64
N GLY A 66 2.25 8.20 9.02
CA GLY A 66 3.27 9.24 9.25
C GLY A 66 4.65 8.94 8.66
N LEU A 67 4.74 8.03 7.69
CA LEU A 67 5.98 7.58 7.04
C LEU A 67 6.13 8.15 5.61
N LEU A 68 5.31 9.14 5.26
CA LEU A 68 5.26 9.69 3.92
C LEU A 68 6.58 10.37 3.51
N GLU A 69 7.24 11.05 4.45
CA GLU A 69 8.52 11.71 4.20
C GLU A 69 9.58 10.71 3.73
N ALA A 70 9.76 9.62 4.50
CA ALA A 70 10.68 8.54 4.14
C ALA A 70 10.34 7.91 2.77
N TYR A 71 9.04 7.76 2.46
CA TYR A 71 8.58 7.25 1.16
C TYR A 71 8.88 8.22 0.00
N ILE A 72 8.82 9.53 0.21
CA ILE A 72 9.14 10.54 -0.81
C ILE A 72 10.64 10.65 -1.01
N GLU A 73 11.42 10.65 0.07
CA GLU A 73 12.88 10.74 0.05
C GLU A 73 13.52 9.60 -0.76
N ARG A 74 12.89 8.42 -0.83
CA ARG A 74 13.33 7.32 -1.70
C ARG A 74 13.53 7.74 -3.16
N LYS A 75 12.74 8.73 -3.62
CA LYS A 75 12.72 9.19 -5.01
C LYS A 75 13.83 10.20 -5.30
N TYR A 76 14.35 10.83 -4.25
CA TYR A 76 15.44 11.80 -4.32
C TYR A 76 16.82 11.17 -4.07
N LYS A 77 16.89 10.03 -3.39
CA LYS A 77 18.15 9.31 -3.10
C LYS A 77 18.67 8.41 -4.23
N ASN A 78 18.22 8.60 -5.47
CA ASN A 78 18.59 7.74 -6.60
C ASN A 78 19.41 8.50 -7.65
#